data_AF-A0A8D8N1V0-F1
#
_entry.id   AF-A0A8D8N1V0-F1
#
_cell.length_a   1.000
_cell.length_b   1.000
_cell.length_c   1.000
_cell.angle_alpha   90.00
_cell.angle_beta   90.00
_cell.angle_gamma   90.00
#
_symmetry.space_group_name_H-M   'P 1'
#
loop_
_entity.id
_entity.type
_entity.pdbx_description
1 polymer ?
#
loop_
_entity_poly.entity_id
_entity_poly.type
_entity_poly.pdbx_seq_one_letter_code
_entity_poly.pdbx_strand_id
1 'polypeptide(L)'
;LLEMGANVHLGMTVHSFTPLHCAAQKNYPEIVGMLVAKGANIDCTTTIEGRTPLFEASLNGATDAVKILLEMEANVNLGRTDTASTPLHCASQKNCPDIIKLLVKNGANIDCTTSDNGRTPLYMASVNGAIDAVKILLELGANVNLGTTDASTPLHCASQKNCPEI
;
A
#
# COMPACT_ATOMS: atom_id res chain seq x y z
N LEU A 1 -3.56 8.08 28.40
CA LEU A 1 -2.10 7.88 28.16
C LEU A 1 -1.46 9.07 27.44
N LEU A 2 -1.97 9.51 26.29
CA LEU A 2 -1.42 10.70 25.58
C LEU A 2 -1.50 11.98 26.44
N GLU A 3 -2.62 12.18 27.14
CA GLU A 3 -2.78 13.28 28.11
C GLU A 3 -1.88 13.15 29.35
N MET A 4 -1.30 11.97 29.56
CA MET A 4 -0.36 11.68 30.64
C MET A 4 1.09 11.70 30.17
N GLY A 5 1.38 12.26 28.99
CA GLY A 5 2.73 12.46 28.46
C GLY A 5 3.31 11.28 27.67
N ALA A 6 2.50 10.29 27.28
CA ALA A 6 2.98 9.22 26.42
C ALA A 6 3.40 9.75 25.02
N ASN A 7 4.59 9.36 24.56
CA ASN A 7 5.13 9.82 23.28
C ASN A 7 4.52 9.05 22.09
N VAL A 8 3.80 9.78 21.22
CA VAL A 8 3.13 9.25 20.01
C VAL A 8 4.10 8.67 18.97
N HIS A 9 5.39 9.00 19.05
CA HIS A 9 6.42 8.57 18.11
C HIS A 9 7.16 7.30 18.55
N LEU A 10 6.96 6.81 19.78
CA LEU A 10 7.68 5.64 20.29
C LEU A 10 7.31 4.39 19.48
N GLY A 11 8.24 3.91 18.65
CA GLY A 11 8.11 2.63 17.98
C GLY A 11 8.43 1.45 18.90
N MET A 12 7.79 0.30 18.67
CA MET A 12 8.18 -0.95 19.33
C MET A 12 9.65 -1.28 19.00
N THR A 13 10.39 -1.69 20.03
CA THR A 13 11.86 -1.72 20.12
C THR A 13 12.60 -2.49 19.02
N VAL A 14 11.91 -3.35 18.26
CA VAL A 14 12.54 -4.20 17.23
C VAL A 14 12.36 -3.71 15.78
N HIS A 15 11.41 -2.81 15.49
CA HIS A 15 11.15 -2.35 14.10
C HIS A 15 10.73 -0.88 13.98
N SER A 16 10.78 -0.12 15.07
CA SER A 16 10.20 1.24 15.16
C SER A 16 8.73 1.29 14.73
N PHE A 17 7.98 0.23 15.04
CA PHE A 17 6.55 0.14 14.73
C PHE A 17 5.77 1.04 15.67
N THR A 18 5.35 2.21 15.20
CA THR A 18 4.70 3.24 16.03
C THR A 18 3.23 2.88 16.34
N PRO A 19 2.59 3.52 17.34
CA PRO A 19 1.16 3.37 17.58
C PRO A 19 0.31 3.64 16.33
N LEU A 20 0.77 4.55 15.46
CA LEU A 20 0.08 4.87 14.21
C LEU A 20 0.13 3.70 13.21
N HIS A 21 1.25 2.97 13.12
CA HIS A 21 1.32 1.73 12.33
C HIS A 21 0.34 0.68 12.86
N CYS A 22 0.27 0.49 14.19
CA CYS A 22 -0.66 -0.45 14.81
C CYS A 22 -2.12 -0.10 14.50
N ALA A 23 -2.51 1.17 14.70
CA ALA A 23 -3.86 1.64 14.45
C ALA A 23 -4.26 1.50 12.98
N ALA A 24 -3.34 1.84 12.07
CA ALA A 24 -3.55 1.70 10.63
C ALA A 24 -3.69 0.24 10.22
N GLN A 25 -2.79 -0.64 10.68
CA GLN A 25 -2.85 -2.08 10.42
C GLN A 25 -4.15 -2.73 10.91
N LYS A 26 -4.67 -2.29 12.07
CA LYS A 26 -5.86 -2.87 12.71
C LYS A 26 -7.19 -2.26 12.27
N ASN A 27 -7.16 -1.34 11.31
CA ASN A 27 -8.34 -0.60 10.83
C ASN A 27 -9.07 0.16 11.96
N TYR A 28 -8.33 0.95 12.75
CA TYR A 28 -8.90 1.79 13.81
C TYR A 28 -8.84 3.28 13.41
N PRO A 29 -9.74 3.75 12.52
CA PRO A 29 -9.66 5.10 11.95
C PRO A 29 -9.78 6.22 12.99
N GLU A 30 -10.56 6.04 14.06
CA GLU A 30 -10.66 7.04 15.13
C GLU A 30 -9.33 7.17 15.90
N ILE A 31 -8.63 6.06 16.11
CA ILE A 31 -7.32 6.06 16.77
C ILE A 31 -6.27 6.68 15.84
N VAL A 32 -6.31 6.39 14.54
CA VAL A 32 -5.46 7.03 13.53
C VAL A 32 -5.63 8.55 13.59
N GLY A 33 -6.87 9.04 13.49
CA GLY A 33 -7.17 10.47 13.54
C GLY A 33 -6.71 11.12 14.85
N MET A 34 -6.94 10.46 15.98
CA MET A 34 -6.48 10.95 17.29
C MET A 34 -4.95 11.05 17.36
N LEU A 35 -4.21 10.04 16.89
CA LEU A 35 -2.75 10.03 16.95
C LEU A 35 -2.14 11.14 16.08
N VAL A 36 -2.63 11.31 14.86
CA VAL A 36 -2.15 12.38 13.95
C VAL A 36 -2.51 13.76 14.51
N ALA A 37 -3.72 13.95 15.06
CA ALA A 37 -4.12 15.20 15.72
C ALA A 37 -3.27 15.53 16.97
N LYS A 38 -2.66 14.51 17.59
CA LYS A 38 -1.70 14.66 18.70
C LYS A 38 -0.25 14.76 18.24
N GLY A 39 -0.01 14.96 16.94
CA GLY A 39 1.31 15.24 16.38
C GLY A 39 2.08 14.00 15.91
N ALA A 40 1.46 12.82 15.84
CA ALA A 40 2.12 11.67 15.21
C ALA A 40 2.47 12.00 13.76
N ASN A 41 3.71 11.74 13.36
CA ASN A 41 4.12 11.88 11.96
C ASN A 41 3.37 10.85 11.10
N ILE A 42 2.50 11.33 10.21
CA ILE A 42 1.63 10.50 9.37
C ILE A 42 2.43 9.59 8.42
N ASP A 43 3.58 10.07 7.98
CA ASP A 43 4.51 9.37 7.09
C ASP A 43 5.69 8.78 7.86
N CYS A 44 5.52 8.45 9.14
CA CYS A 44 6.57 7.75 9.89
C CYS A 44 6.89 6.40 9.26
N THR A 45 8.16 6.02 9.23
CA THR A 45 8.60 4.78 8.60
C THR A 45 9.18 3.80 9.62
N THR A 46 8.89 2.51 9.45
CA THR A 46 9.63 1.44 10.15
C THR A 46 11.12 1.45 9.75
N THR A 47 11.99 0.99 10.65
CA THR A 47 13.46 1.09 10.45
C THR A 47 14.05 0.10 9.46
N ILE A 48 13.40 -1.04 9.23
CA ILE A 48 13.95 -2.10 8.37
C ILE A 48 13.52 -1.90 6.92
N GLU A 49 12.21 -1.81 6.71
CA GLU A 49 11.61 -1.88 5.37
C GLU A 49 11.05 -0.53 4.92
N GLY A 50 11.14 0.51 5.77
CA GLY A 50 10.61 1.82 5.44
C GLY A 50 9.08 1.87 5.31
N ARG A 51 8.36 0.85 5.80
CA ARG A 51 6.89 0.81 5.72
C ARG A 51 6.26 1.97 6.47
N THR A 52 5.29 2.64 5.85
CA THR A 52 4.47 3.70 6.45
C THR A 52 3.17 3.15 7.04
N PRO A 53 2.41 3.91 7.85
CA PRO A 53 1.06 3.54 8.26
C PRO A 53 0.13 3.26 7.08
N LEU A 54 0.20 4.05 6.01
CA LEU A 54 -0.61 3.84 4.80
C LEU A 54 -0.24 2.54 4.09
N PHE A 55 1.05 2.20 4.05
CA PHE A 55 1.52 0.91 3.54
C PHE A 55 0.94 -0.25 4.37
N GLU A 56 1.02 -0.17 5.70
CA GLU A 56 0.46 -1.19 6.59
C GLU A 56 -1.05 -1.35 6.43
N ALA A 57 -1.80 -0.24 6.35
CA ALA A 57 -3.24 -0.31 6.14
C ALA A 57 -3.59 -0.99 4.80
N SER A 58 -2.87 -0.63 3.73
CA SER A 58 -3.09 -1.21 2.39
C SER A 58 -2.72 -2.69 2.33
N LEU A 59 -1.63 -3.11 2.98
CA LEU A 59 -1.22 -4.51 3.08
C LEU A 59 -2.23 -5.39 3.82
N ASN A 60 -2.97 -4.82 4.76
CA ASN A 60 -3.91 -5.54 5.62
C ASN A 60 -5.38 -5.36 5.21
N GLY A 61 -5.67 -4.67 4.11
CA GLY A 61 -7.04 -4.43 3.66
C GLY A 61 -7.85 -3.50 4.58
N ALA A 62 -7.16 -2.65 5.35
CA ALA A 62 -7.78 -1.75 6.33
C ALA A 62 -8.34 -0.49 5.63
N THR A 63 -9.48 -0.65 4.94
CA THR A 63 -10.07 0.38 4.07
C THR A 63 -10.37 1.70 4.78
N ASP A 64 -10.91 1.67 6.00
CA ASP A 64 -11.25 2.91 6.74
C ASP A 64 -10.00 3.64 7.21
N ALA A 65 -8.98 2.89 7.64
CA ALA A 65 -7.68 3.45 7.97
C ALA A 65 -7.00 4.06 6.73
N VAL A 66 -7.04 3.40 5.57
CA VAL A 66 -6.54 3.98 4.31
C VAL A 66 -7.27 5.30 4.02
N LYS A 67 -8.59 5.30 4.11
CA LYS A 67 -9.41 6.48 3.82
C LYS A 67 -9.01 7.67 4.71
N ILE A 68 -8.99 7.50 6.03
CA ILE A 68 -8.65 8.61 6.94
C ILE A 68 -7.19 9.05 6.77
N LEU A 69 -6.24 8.14 6.51
CA LEU A 69 -4.84 8.51 6.26
C LEU A 69 -4.71 9.39 5.01
N LEU A 70 -5.42 9.07 3.93
CA LEU A 70 -5.44 9.87 2.71
C LEU A 70 -6.17 11.21 2.90
N GLU A 71 -7.27 11.24 3.66
CA GLU A 71 -7.97 12.48 4.03
C GLU A 71 -7.09 13.41 4.88
N MET A 72 -6.12 12.85 5.62
CA MET A 72 -5.11 13.57 6.39
C MET A 72 -3.81 13.80 5.60
N GLU A 73 -3.85 13.69 4.27
CA GLU A 73 -2.75 14.00 3.35
C GLU A 73 -1.50 13.11 3.51
N ALA A 74 -1.66 11.85 3.95
CA ALA A 74 -0.56 10.87 3.92
C ALA A 74 0.01 10.73 2.50
N ASN A 75 1.33 10.66 2.37
CA ASN A 75 1.95 10.55 1.05
C ASN A 75 1.71 9.17 0.44
N VAL A 76 0.80 9.14 -0.54
CA VAL A 76 0.33 7.93 -1.21
C VAL A 76 1.41 7.15 -1.97
N ASN A 77 2.51 7.80 -2.34
CA ASN A 77 3.57 7.23 -3.17
C ASN A 77 4.80 6.78 -2.37
N LEU A 78 4.80 6.90 -1.04
CA LEU A 78 5.91 6.39 -0.21
C LEU A 78 5.97 4.87 -0.25
N GLY A 79 6.98 4.37 -0.96
CA GLY A 79 7.29 2.95 -1.01
C GLY A 79 8.26 2.50 0.07
N ARG A 80 8.39 1.18 0.20
CA ARG A 80 9.43 0.54 1.03
C ARG A 80 10.83 0.97 0.59
N THR A 81 11.76 1.00 1.53
CA THR A 81 13.15 1.38 1.28
C THR A 81 13.94 0.35 0.48
N ASP A 82 13.58 -0.93 0.58
CA ASP A 82 14.31 -2.04 -0.03
C ASP A 82 13.90 -2.33 -1.48
N THR A 83 12.62 -2.14 -1.80
CA THR A 83 12.00 -2.57 -3.05
C THR A 83 11.24 -1.46 -3.76
N ALA A 84 11.12 -0.27 -3.17
CA ALA A 84 10.24 0.81 -3.63
C ALA A 84 8.76 0.39 -3.78
N SER A 85 8.36 -0.76 -3.21
CA SER A 85 6.98 -1.24 -3.25
C SER A 85 6.07 -0.26 -2.52
N THR A 86 5.08 0.28 -3.22
CA THR A 86 4.15 1.30 -2.74
C THR A 86 2.88 0.69 -2.12
N PRO A 87 2.05 1.46 -1.40
CA PRO A 87 0.76 1.00 -0.91
C PRO A 87 -0.13 0.40 -2.03
N LEU A 88 -0.01 0.94 -3.24
CA LEU A 88 -0.75 0.45 -4.41
C LEU A 88 -0.34 -0.98 -4.80
N HIS A 89 0.97 -1.30 -4.78
CA HIS A 89 1.43 -2.67 -5.02
C HIS A 89 0.82 -3.67 -4.03
N CYS A 90 0.75 -3.30 -2.75
CA CYS A 90 0.16 -4.14 -1.72
C CYS A 90 -1.35 -4.35 -1.92
N ALA A 91 -2.10 -3.28 -2.17
CA ALA A 91 -3.54 -3.38 -2.43
C ALA A 91 -3.84 -4.26 -3.65
N SER A 92 -3.01 -4.14 -4.70
CA SER A 92 -3.08 -4.96 -5.91
C SER A 92 -2.78 -6.44 -5.64
N GLN A 93 -1.72 -6.74 -4.89
CA GLN A 93 -1.39 -8.10 -4.48
C GLN A 93 -2.49 -8.75 -3.62
N LYS A 94 -3.15 -7.95 -2.77
CA LYS A 94 -4.17 -8.43 -1.81
C LYS A 94 -5.59 -8.48 -2.35
N ASN A 95 -5.79 -8.18 -3.64
CA ASN A 95 -7.10 -8.12 -4.27
C ASN A 95 -8.06 -7.15 -3.55
N CYS A 96 -7.60 -5.94 -3.22
CA CYS A 96 -8.39 -4.92 -2.51
C CYS A 96 -8.82 -3.77 -3.46
N PRO A 97 -9.85 -3.95 -4.30
CA PRO A 97 -10.22 -2.98 -5.33
C PRO A 97 -10.64 -1.62 -4.79
N ASP A 98 -11.28 -1.57 -3.61
CA ASP A 98 -11.71 -0.30 -3.01
C ASP A 98 -10.51 0.53 -2.53
N ILE A 99 -9.49 -0.11 -1.97
CA ILE A 99 -8.23 0.55 -1.60
C ILE A 99 -7.51 1.03 -2.85
N ILE A 100 -7.47 0.24 -3.93
CA ILE A 100 -6.87 0.67 -5.21
C ILE A 100 -7.54 1.95 -5.72
N LYS A 101 -8.88 2.01 -5.73
CA LYS A 101 -9.63 3.21 -6.12
C LYS A 101 -9.27 4.41 -5.25
N LEU A 102 -9.22 4.22 -3.92
CA LEU A 102 -8.86 5.28 -2.98
C LEU A 102 -7.44 5.81 -3.23
N LEU A 103 -6.46 4.93 -3.41
CA LEU A 103 -5.07 5.31 -3.65
C LEU A 103 -4.91 6.07 -4.97
N VAL A 104 -5.45 5.54 -6.08
CA VAL A 104 -5.36 6.20 -7.40
C VAL A 104 -6.08 7.55 -7.41
N LYS A 105 -7.27 7.64 -6.78
CA LYS A 105 -8.00 8.91 -6.63
C LYS A 105 -7.19 9.97 -5.88
N ASN A 106 -6.32 9.56 -4.96
CA ASN A 106 -5.45 10.46 -4.18
C ASN A 106 -4.04 10.61 -4.79
N GLY A 107 -3.87 10.27 -6.07
CA GLY A 107 -2.63 10.56 -6.81
C GLY A 107 -1.55 9.47 -6.72
N ALA A 108 -1.92 8.23 -6.38
CA ALA A 108 -1.00 7.10 -6.55
C ALA A 108 -0.61 6.95 -8.04
N ASN A 109 0.69 6.81 -8.31
CA ASN A 109 1.15 6.47 -9.65
C ASN A 109 0.73 5.04 -10.00
N ILE A 110 -0.23 4.89 -10.91
CA ILE A 110 -0.81 3.59 -11.28
C ILE A 110 0.21 2.62 -11.91
N ASP A 111 1.21 3.18 -12.59
CA ASP A 111 2.28 2.44 -13.28
C ASP A 111 3.61 2.56 -12.49
N CYS A 112 3.55 2.77 -11.17
CA CYS A 112 4.76 2.73 -10.33
C CYS A 112 5.46 1.37 -10.45
N THR A 113 6.78 1.36 -10.30
CA THR A 113 7.58 0.14 -10.45
C THR A 113 8.42 -0.12 -9.21
N THR A 114 8.49 -1.38 -8.78
CA THR A 114 9.46 -1.78 -7.76
C THR A 114 10.91 -1.65 -8.27
N SER A 115 11.85 -1.36 -7.37
CA SER A 115 13.27 -1.21 -7.69
C SER A 115 13.99 -2.54 -7.93
N ASP A 116 13.46 -3.66 -7.42
CA ASP A 116 14.10 -4.98 -7.49
C ASP A 116 13.93 -5.64 -8.86
N ASN A 117 12.74 -5.55 -9.47
CA ASN A 117 12.43 -6.23 -10.72
C ASN A 117 11.48 -5.44 -11.63
N GLY A 118 11.27 -4.15 -11.38
CA GLY A 118 10.38 -3.32 -12.18
C GLY A 118 8.92 -3.78 -12.17
N ARG A 119 8.46 -4.45 -11.11
CA ARG A 119 7.09 -4.97 -11.06
C ARG A 119 6.13 -3.80 -10.90
N THR A 120 5.05 -3.78 -11.69
CA THR A 120 3.94 -2.82 -11.53
C THR A 120 2.88 -3.37 -10.59
N PRO A 121 1.95 -2.53 -10.08
CA PRO A 121 0.77 -3.00 -9.37
C PRO A 121 -0.06 -3.98 -10.19
N LEU A 122 -0.22 -3.74 -11.49
CA LEU A 122 -0.93 -4.66 -12.39
C LEU A 122 -0.21 -6.01 -12.50
N TYR A 123 1.11 -6.01 -12.66
CA TYR A 123 1.90 -7.25 -12.65
C TYR A 123 1.73 -8.03 -11.34
N MET A 124 1.80 -7.34 -10.19
CA MET A 124 1.58 -7.95 -8.87
C MET A 124 0.18 -8.54 -8.76
N ALA A 125 -0.87 -7.86 -9.23
CA ALA A 125 -2.22 -8.40 -9.23
C ALA A 125 -2.32 -9.67 -10.09
N SER A 126 -1.77 -9.64 -11.31
CA SER A 126 -1.82 -10.76 -12.24
C SER A 126 -1.09 -12.01 -11.73
N VAL A 127 0.12 -11.87 -11.19
CA VAL A 127 0.91 -13.03 -10.71
C VAL A 127 0.31 -13.70 -9.45
N ASN A 128 -0.48 -12.93 -8.68
CA ASN A 128 -1.17 -13.39 -7.47
C ASN A 128 -2.60 -13.86 -7.75
N GLY A 129 -3.11 -13.77 -8.98
CA GLY A 129 -4.49 -14.18 -9.28
C GLY A 129 -5.55 -13.21 -8.75
N ALA A 130 -5.19 -11.95 -8.49
CA ALA A 130 -6.08 -10.95 -7.89
C ALA A 130 -7.00 -10.32 -8.96
N ILE A 131 -8.04 -11.05 -9.37
CA ILE A 131 -8.89 -10.72 -10.52
C ILE A 131 -9.56 -9.34 -10.38
N ASP A 132 -10.10 -9.02 -9.20
CA ASP A 132 -10.79 -7.72 -9.01
C ASP A 132 -9.80 -6.57 -9.03
N ALA A 133 -8.58 -6.77 -8.50
CA ALA A 133 -7.49 -5.81 -8.62
C ALA A 133 -7.05 -5.61 -10.07
N VAL A 134 -6.92 -6.68 -10.86
CA VAL A 134 -6.61 -6.57 -12.30
C VAL A 134 -7.66 -5.73 -13.01
N LYS A 135 -8.94 -6.08 -12.84
CA LYS A 135 -10.06 -5.38 -13.49
C LYS A 135 -10.04 -3.89 -13.15
N ILE A 136 -9.96 -3.54 -11.87
CA ILE A 136 -10.02 -2.14 -11.48
C ILE A 136 -8.76 -1.36 -11.90
N LEU A 137 -7.57 -1.97 -11.90
CA LEU A 137 -6.36 -1.30 -12.38
C LEU A 137 -6.47 -0.99 -13.88
N LEU A 138 -6.99 -1.93 -14.68
CA LEU A 138 -7.22 -1.72 -16.12
C LEU A 138 -8.31 -0.66 -16.36
N GLU A 139 -9.41 -0.69 -15.60
CA GLU A 139 -10.46 0.33 -15.64
C GLU A 139 -9.92 1.73 -15.30
N LEU A 140 -8.95 1.81 -14.40
CA LEU A 140 -8.28 3.06 -14.01
C LEU A 140 -7.12 3.45 -14.94
N GLY A 141 -6.86 2.68 -16.00
CA GLY A 141 -5.91 3.02 -17.05
C GLY A 141 -4.48 2.50 -16.86
N ALA A 142 -4.26 1.46 -16.04
CA ALA A 142 -2.96 0.83 -15.90
C ALA A 142 -2.46 0.26 -17.23
N ASN A 143 -1.17 0.43 -17.52
CA ASN A 143 -0.60 -0.04 -18.78
C ASN A 143 -0.33 -1.55 -18.74
N VAL A 144 -1.15 -2.31 -19.47
CA VAL A 144 -1.07 -3.79 -19.57
C VAL A 144 0.23 -4.30 -20.19
N ASN A 145 0.97 -3.46 -20.92
CA ASN A 145 2.18 -3.87 -21.62
C ASN A 145 3.46 -3.65 -20.80
N LEU A 146 3.38 -3.04 -19.61
CA LEU A 146 4.56 -2.86 -18.75
C LEU A 146 4.99 -4.21 -18.19
N GLY A 147 6.17 -4.66 -18.62
CA GLY A 147 6.83 -5.85 -18.12
C GLY A 147 7.85 -5.54 -17.03
N THR A 148 8.26 -6.59 -16.32
CA THR A 148 9.40 -6.56 -15.41
C THR A 148 10.71 -6.31 -16.17
N THR A 149 11.80 -6.16 -15.42
CA THR A 149 13.17 -6.12 -15.98
C THR A 149 13.53 -7.37 -16.81
N ASP A 150 12.88 -8.50 -16.54
CA ASP A 150 13.02 -9.74 -17.34
C ASP A 150 12.09 -9.79 -18.56
N ALA A 151 11.48 -8.66 -18.93
CA ALA A 151 10.46 -8.54 -19.97
C ALA A 151 9.19 -9.40 -19.73
N SER A 152 8.96 -9.86 -18.49
CA SER A 152 7.74 -10.60 -18.13
C SER A 152 6.58 -9.63 -17.98
N THR A 153 5.59 -9.72 -18.85
CA THR A 153 4.37 -8.89 -18.79
C THR A 153 3.28 -9.57 -17.93
N PRO A 154 2.26 -8.83 -17.49
CA PRO A 154 1.08 -9.42 -16.84
C PRO A 154 0.48 -10.61 -17.60
N LEU A 155 0.45 -10.52 -18.94
CA LEU A 155 -0.07 -11.59 -19.81
C LEU A 155 0.79 -12.87 -19.79
N HIS A 156 2.12 -12.73 -19.71
CA HIS A 156 3.01 -13.88 -19.56
C HIS A 156 2.71 -14.64 -18.26
N CYS A 157 2.44 -13.92 -17.17
CA CYS A 157 2.07 -14.53 -15.89
C CYS A 157 0.69 -15.20 -15.91
N ALA A 158 -0.32 -14.54 -16.49
CA ALA A 158 -1.67 -15.12 -16.61
C ALA A 158 -1.65 -16.46 -17.38
N SER A 159 -0.85 -16.51 -18.45
CA SER A 159 -0.65 -17.70 -19.28
C SER A 159 0.04 -18.84 -18.52
N GLN A 160 1.03 -18.54 -17.67
CA GLN A 160 1.75 -19.57 -16.89
C GLN A 160 0.93 -20.15 -15.74
N LYS A 161 0.00 -19.38 -15.18
CA LYS A 161 -0.79 -19.75 -13.99
C LYS A 161 -2.13 -20.42 -14.32
N ASN A 162 -2.46 -20.57 -15.62
CA ASN A 162 -3.75 -21.07 -16.09
C ASN A 162 -4.93 -20.29 -15.47
N CYS A 163 -4.80 -18.96 -15.42
CA CYS A 163 -5.85 -18.05 -14.94
C CYS A 163 -6.56 -17.43 -16.15
N PRO A 164 -7.55 -18.10 -16.79
CA PRO A 164 -8.23 -17.58 -17.98
C PRO A 164 -9.11 -16.34 -17.71
N GLU A 165 -9.30 -15.98 -16.43
CA GLU A 165 -10.14 -14.88 -15.96
C GLU A 165 -9.39 -13.53 -15.85
N ILE A 166 -8.07 -13.53 -16.13
CA ILE A 166 -7.16 -12.38 -16.18
C ILE A 166 -6.81 -12.10 -17.63
#